data_AF-A0A944PWG2-F1
#
_entry.id   AF-A0A944PWG2-F1
#
_cell.length_a   1.000
_cell.length_b   1.000
_cell.length_c   1.000
_cell.angle_alpha   90.00
_cell.angle_beta   90.00
_cell.angle_gamma   90.00
#
_symmetry.space_group_name_H-M   'P 1'
#
loop_
_entity.id
_entity.type
_entity.pdbx_description
1 polymer ?
#
loop_
_entity_poly.entity_id
_entity_poly.type
_entity_poly.pdbx_seq_one_letter_code
_entity_poly.pdbx_strand_id
1 'polypeptide(L)'
;MTDSTDETLRAARTAFARLARENPGLTDIDHKIMHAFEQLMLGRPEITDGRTSAVNICAEAGVSRASYYRSPVSAAIKEVLGAPQAKRPEADELRQEIARLKKTAQELRIEKAAEIRELRSTVAAYANQIQILTLRNAELEADAHRLRAQLVEEKHGVVKQLRNSPTSAGSRSVQS
;
A
#
# COMPACT_ATOMS: atom_id res chain seq x y z
N MET A 1 6.80 -20.27 -17.32
CA MET A 1 8.21 -20.10 -16.91
C MET A 1 8.60 -20.87 -15.65
N THR A 2 7.67 -21.56 -14.97
CA THR A 2 7.96 -22.38 -13.76
C THR A 2 8.56 -23.76 -14.06
N ASP A 3 8.33 -24.30 -15.27
CA ASP A 3 8.74 -25.67 -15.62
C ASP A 3 10.26 -25.89 -15.61
N SER A 4 11.05 -24.89 -16.02
CA SER A 4 12.52 -25.03 -16.09
C SER A 4 13.16 -25.04 -14.71
N THR A 5 12.66 -24.21 -13.78
CA THR A 5 13.12 -24.19 -12.38
C THR A 5 12.73 -25.49 -11.67
N ASP A 6 11.51 -25.99 -11.91
CA ASP A 6 11.04 -27.26 -11.37
C ASP A 6 11.85 -28.46 -11.91
N GLU A 7 12.23 -28.45 -13.19
CA GLU A 7 13.09 -29.47 -13.78
C GLU A 7 14.49 -29.47 -13.15
N THR A 8 15.08 -28.29 -12.98
CA THR A 8 16.40 -28.12 -12.36
C THR A 8 16.37 -28.54 -10.88
N LEU A 9 15.29 -28.24 -10.15
CA LEU A 9 15.09 -28.66 -8.77
C LEU A 9 14.90 -30.18 -8.66
N ARG A 10 14.18 -30.80 -9.59
CA ARG A 10 14.06 -32.26 -9.67
C ARG A 10 15.41 -32.92 -9.96
N ALA A 11 16.20 -32.36 -10.87
CA ALA A 11 17.56 -32.81 -11.15
C ALA A 11 18.47 -32.67 -9.91
N ALA A 12 18.37 -31.55 -9.19
CA ALA A 12 19.09 -31.33 -7.94
C ALA A 12 18.77 -32.39 -6.87
N ARG A 13 17.49 -32.61 -6.61
CA ARG A 13 17.02 -33.62 -5.63
C ARG A 13 17.45 -35.02 -6.01
N THR A 14 17.41 -35.36 -7.30
CA THR A 14 17.88 -36.65 -7.80
C THR A 14 19.39 -36.81 -7.60
N ALA A 15 20.16 -35.76 -7.89
CA ALA A 15 21.61 -35.75 -7.66
C ALA A 15 21.95 -35.87 -6.17
N PHE A 16 21.25 -35.18 -5.29
CA PHE A 16 21.44 -35.28 -3.83
C PHE A 16 21.03 -36.64 -3.28
N ALA A 17 19.91 -37.22 -3.75
CA ALA A 17 19.48 -38.56 -3.35
C ALA A 17 20.45 -39.67 -3.82
N ARG A 18 21.07 -39.49 -4.98
CA ARG A 18 22.18 -40.35 -5.44
C ARG A 18 23.40 -40.18 -4.53
N LEU A 19 23.81 -38.94 -4.26
CA LEU A 19 24.95 -38.64 -3.39
C LEU A 19 24.79 -39.23 -1.98
N ALA A 20 23.58 -39.16 -1.42
CA ALA A 20 23.27 -39.71 -0.10
C ALA A 20 23.31 -41.24 -0.03
N ARG A 21 23.01 -41.93 -1.13
CA ARG A 21 23.16 -43.38 -1.22
C ARG A 21 24.62 -43.81 -1.36
N GLU A 22 25.41 -43.04 -2.12
CA GLU A 22 26.82 -43.33 -2.37
C GLU A 22 27.71 -42.95 -1.17
N ASN A 23 27.28 -41.99 -0.34
CA ASN A 23 28.03 -41.48 0.79
C ASN A 23 27.19 -41.52 2.08
N PRO A 24 27.14 -42.65 2.80
CA PRO A 24 26.39 -42.76 4.05
C PRO A 24 26.96 -41.90 5.20
N GLY A 25 28.10 -41.23 5.01
CA GLY A 25 28.76 -40.35 5.99
C GLY A 25 28.52 -38.85 5.79
N LEU A 26 27.44 -38.44 5.14
CA LEU A 26 27.09 -37.03 4.99
C LEU A 26 26.94 -36.34 6.35
N THR A 27 27.62 -35.21 6.50
CA THR A 27 27.65 -34.42 7.73
C THR A 27 26.45 -33.49 7.82
N ASP A 28 26.19 -32.93 9.00
CA ASP A 28 25.16 -31.89 9.19
C ASP A 28 25.41 -30.64 8.31
N ILE A 29 26.69 -30.34 8.04
CA ILE A 29 27.10 -29.26 7.12
C ILE A 29 26.58 -29.54 5.71
N ASP A 30 26.65 -30.79 5.26
CA ASP A 30 26.21 -31.17 3.91
C ASP A 30 24.69 -31.02 3.76
N HIS A 31 23.93 -31.40 4.78
CA HIS A 31 22.47 -31.23 4.79
C HIS A 31 22.07 -29.75 4.79
N LYS A 32 22.78 -28.90 5.54
CA LYS A 32 22.58 -27.44 5.52
C LYS A 32 22.83 -26.84 4.15
N ILE A 33 23.89 -27.28 3.46
CA ILE A 33 24.20 -26.84 2.09
C ILE A 33 23.11 -27.28 1.11
N MET A 34 22.62 -28.53 1.19
CA MET A 34 21.52 -29.01 0.35
C MET A 34 20.24 -28.19 0.57
N HIS A 35 19.85 -27.96 1.82
CA HIS A 35 18.66 -27.17 2.16
C HIS A 35 18.76 -25.73 1.64
N ALA A 36 19.89 -25.05 1.90
CA ALA A 36 20.12 -23.69 1.41
C ALA A 36 20.06 -23.59 -0.11
N PHE A 37 20.63 -24.58 -0.82
CA PHE A 37 20.55 -24.63 -2.28
C PHE A 37 19.10 -24.81 -2.78
N GLU A 38 18.30 -25.67 -2.14
CA GLU A 38 16.89 -25.85 -2.48
C GLU A 38 16.06 -24.59 -2.24
N GLN A 39 16.28 -23.89 -1.12
CA GLN A 39 15.59 -22.62 -0.82
C GLN A 39 15.88 -21.55 -1.88
N LEU A 40 17.16 -21.44 -2.30
CA LEU A 40 17.54 -20.51 -3.36
C LEU A 40 16.91 -20.89 -4.71
N MET A 41 16.86 -22.18 -5.05
CA MET A 41 16.19 -22.65 -6.27
C MET A 41 14.67 -22.43 -6.26
N LEU A 42 14.04 -22.50 -5.09
CA LEU A 42 12.63 -22.18 -4.89
C LEU A 42 12.33 -20.68 -4.83
N GLY A 43 13.34 -19.82 -4.96
CA GLY A 43 13.19 -18.37 -4.88
C GLY A 43 12.80 -17.88 -3.48
N ARG A 44 13.20 -18.62 -2.43
CA ARG A 44 12.94 -18.31 -1.03
C ARG A 44 14.24 -18.01 -0.25
N PRO A 45 15.05 -17.02 -0.67
CA PRO A 45 16.20 -16.59 0.13
C PRO A 45 15.72 -15.96 1.45
N GLU A 46 16.42 -16.25 2.54
CA GLU A 46 16.15 -15.60 3.83
C GLU A 46 17.11 -14.43 4.07
N ILE A 47 18.34 -14.52 3.57
CA ILE A 47 19.44 -13.59 3.91
C ILE A 47 19.99 -12.87 2.67
N THR A 48 19.93 -13.48 1.48
CA THR A 48 20.66 -13.06 0.28
C THR A 48 19.76 -12.55 -0.85
N ASP A 49 20.37 -12.13 -1.97
CA ASP A 49 19.68 -11.63 -3.16
C ASP A 49 18.99 -12.72 -4.02
N GLY A 50 18.93 -13.97 -3.52
CA GLY A 50 18.24 -15.09 -4.17
C GLY A 50 19.01 -15.75 -5.31
N ARG A 51 20.22 -15.28 -5.63
CA ARG A 51 21.03 -15.93 -6.68
C ARG A 51 21.63 -17.23 -6.19
N THR A 52 21.62 -18.26 -7.03
CA THR A 52 22.24 -19.57 -6.78
C THR A 52 23.76 -19.53 -7.00
N SER A 53 24.45 -18.74 -6.17
CA SER A 53 25.91 -18.63 -6.17
C SER A 53 26.52 -19.35 -4.96
N ALA A 54 27.76 -19.83 -5.07
CA ALA A 54 28.45 -20.46 -3.94
C ALA A 54 28.52 -19.53 -2.70
N VAL A 55 28.64 -18.21 -2.91
CA VAL A 55 28.66 -17.23 -1.83
C VAL A 55 27.32 -17.18 -1.10
N ASN A 56 26.23 -17.14 -1.85
CA ASN A 56 24.89 -17.08 -1.26
C ASN A 56 24.50 -18.40 -0.60
N ILE A 57 24.83 -19.54 -1.21
CA ILE A 57 24.61 -20.86 -0.60
C ILE A 57 25.34 -20.95 0.75
N CYS A 58 26.59 -20.46 0.83
CA CYS A 58 27.33 -20.43 2.10
C CYS A 58 26.65 -19.53 3.15
N ALA A 59 26.18 -18.36 2.74
CA ALA A 59 25.52 -17.41 3.63
C ALA A 59 24.18 -17.97 4.17
N GLU A 60 23.35 -18.53 3.30
CA GLU A 60 22.06 -19.14 3.66
C GLU A 60 22.25 -20.43 4.50
N ALA A 61 23.30 -21.23 4.23
CA ALA A 61 23.59 -22.42 5.02
C ALA A 61 24.31 -22.13 6.35
N GLY A 62 24.78 -20.89 6.57
CA GLY A 62 25.58 -20.51 7.74
C GLY A 62 26.95 -21.20 7.80
N VAL A 63 27.54 -21.52 6.64
CA VAL A 63 28.81 -22.26 6.54
C VAL A 63 29.91 -21.41 5.90
N SER A 64 31.16 -21.69 6.29
CA SER A 64 32.30 -21.04 5.63
C SER A 64 32.47 -21.55 4.19
N ARG A 65 33.03 -20.71 3.30
CA ARG A 65 33.38 -21.13 1.93
C ARG A 65 34.33 -22.33 1.90
N ALA A 66 35.26 -22.41 2.86
CA ALA A 66 36.19 -23.52 2.96
C ALA A 66 35.46 -24.84 3.30
N SER A 67 34.47 -24.79 4.18
CA SER A 67 33.60 -25.93 4.50
C SER A 67 32.77 -26.35 3.30
N TYR A 68 32.20 -25.38 2.57
CA TYR A 68 31.44 -25.64 1.36
C TYR A 68 32.26 -26.36 0.28
N TYR A 69 33.46 -25.88 -0.06
CA TYR A 69 34.28 -26.51 -1.10
C TYR A 69 34.86 -27.88 -0.70
N ARG A 70 34.90 -28.20 0.60
CA ARG A 70 35.27 -29.54 1.09
C ARG A 70 34.10 -30.53 1.09
N SER A 71 32.87 -30.02 0.99
CA SER A 71 31.67 -30.84 0.98
C SER A 71 31.54 -31.59 -0.36
N PRO A 72 31.19 -32.89 -0.35
CA PRO A 72 30.86 -33.62 -1.56
C PRO A 72 29.62 -33.04 -2.28
N VAL A 73 28.77 -32.29 -1.56
CA VAL A 73 27.58 -31.62 -2.12
C VAL A 73 27.97 -30.50 -3.08
N SER A 74 29.11 -29.83 -2.87
CA SER A 74 29.57 -28.78 -3.78
C SER A 74 29.84 -29.31 -5.20
N ALA A 75 30.29 -30.56 -5.33
CA ALA A 75 30.51 -31.18 -6.64
C ALA A 75 29.18 -31.48 -7.33
N ALA A 76 28.20 -32.02 -6.59
CA ALA A 76 26.86 -32.28 -7.10
C ALA A 76 26.13 -30.99 -7.51
N ILE A 77 26.25 -29.91 -6.73
CA ILE A 77 25.70 -28.59 -7.09
C ILE A 77 26.33 -28.07 -8.38
N LYS A 78 27.65 -28.23 -8.54
CA LYS A 78 28.35 -27.80 -9.76
C LYS A 78 27.92 -28.61 -10.99
N GLU A 79 27.65 -29.90 -10.83
CA GLU A 79 27.11 -30.77 -11.89
C GLU A 79 25.70 -30.31 -12.29
N VAL A 80 24.81 -30.06 -11.33
CA VAL A 80 23.44 -29.59 -11.57
C VAL A 80 23.40 -28.21 -12.24
N LEU A 81 24.22 -27.27 -11.77
CA LEU A 81 24.33 -25.93 -12.35
C LEU A 81 25.08 -25.91 -13.69
N GLY A 82 25.95 -26.89 -13.92
CA GLY A 82 26.75 -27.05 -15.13
C GLY A 82 26.07 -27.89 -16.21
N ALA A 83 24.98 -28.60 -15.88
CA ALA A 83 24.23 -29.39 -16.84
C ALA A 83 23.63 -28.48 -17.93
N PRO A 84 23.77 -28.83 -19.23
CA PRO A 84 23.33 -27.99 -20.35
C PRO A 84 21.80 -27.89 -20.52
N GLN A 85 21.00 -28.27 -19.51
CA GLN A 85 19.54 -28.17 -19.54
C GLN A 85 19.03 -26.73 -19.41
N ALA A 86 19.87 -25.79 -18.99
CA ALA A 86 19.60 -24.37 -19.21
C ALA A 86 20.17 -23.97 -20.57
N LYS A 87 19.35 -24.09 -21.62
CA LYS A 87 19.46 -23.16 -22.76
C LYS A 87 19.68 -21.77 -22.14
N ARG A 88 20.78 -21.11 -22.51
CA ARG A 88 21.15 -19.79 -22.02
C ARG A 88 20.73 -18.65 -22.97
N PRO A 89 19.49 -18.57 -23.51
CA PRO A 89 18.92 -17.29 -23.91
C PRO A 89 18.19 -16.64 -22.71
N GLU A 90 17.84 -15.37 -22.85
CA GLU A 90 16.96 -14.57 -21.96
C GLU A 90 17.57 -13.84 -20.74
N ALA A 91 18.88 -13.90 -20.44
CA ALA A 91 19.43 -13.03 -19.38
C ALA A 91 19.32 -11.53 -19.72
N ASP A 92 19.50 -11.18 -20.99
CA ASP A 92 19.38 -9.80 -21.46
C ASP A 92 17.92 -9.39 -21.71
N GLU A 93 17.05 -10.33 -22.12
CA GLU A 93 15.61 -10.08 -22.26
C GLU A 93 14.96 -9.84 -20.88
N LEU A 94 15.30 -10.64 -19.87
CA LEU A 94 14.86 -10.42 -18.51
C LEU A 94 15.38 -9.10 -17.94
N ARG A 95 16.61 -8.69 -18.27
CA ARG A 95 17.14 -7.36 -17.88
C ARG A 95 16.39 -6.23 -18.56
N GLN A 96 16.05 -6.37 -19.84
CA GLN A 96 15.25 -5.41 -20.58
C GLN A 96 13.85 -5.30 -20.01
N GLU A 97 13.23 -6.42 -19.64
CA GLU A 97 11.90 -6.42 -19.02
C GLU A 97 11.92 -5.82 -17.62
N ILE A 98 12.94 -6.12 -16.79
CA ILE A 98 13.13 -5.45 -15.49
C ILE A 98 13.30 -3.93 -15.68
N ALA A 99 14.08 -3.50 -16.67
CA ALA A 99 14.27 -2.08 -16.96
C ALA A 99 12.94 -1.41 -17.39
N ARG A 100 12.16 -2.10 -18.24
CA ARG A 100 10.84 -1.66 -18.69
C ARG A 100 9.87 -1.55 -17.51
N LEU A 101 9.78 -2.57 -16.67
CA LEU A 101 8.93 -2.59 -15.48
C LEU A 101 9.30 -1.51 -14.46
N LYS A 102 10.60 -1.23 -14.28
CA LYS A 102 11.06 -0.13 -13.43
C LYS A 102 10.63 1.23 -13.99
N LYS A 103 10.69 1.41 -15.30
CA LYS A 103 10.27 2.64 -15.96
C LYS A 103 8.76 2.86 -15.80
N THR A 104 7.94 1.85 -16.07
CA THR A 104 6.48 1.95 -15.92
C THR A 104 6.08 2.17 -14.46
N ALA A 105 6.74 1.51 -13.50
CA ALA A 105 6.50 1.75 -12.08
C ALA A 105 6.84 3.18 -11.66
N GLN A 106 7.88 3.79 -12.24
CA GLN A 106 8.24 5.17 -11.96
C GLN A 106 7.22 6.16 -12.56
N GLU A 107 6.78 5.91 -13.80
CA GLU A 107 5.74 6.71 -14.46
C GLU A 107 4.44 6.68 -13.64
N LEU A 108 4.00 5.49 -13.22
CA LEU A 108 2.81 5.32 -12.40
C LEU A 108 2.92 6.04 -11.04
N ARG A 109 4.11 6.03 -10.42
CA ARG A 109 4.34 6.78 -9.16
C ARG A 109 4.22 8.28 -9.35
N ILE A 110 4.71 8.81 -10.47
CA ILE A 110 4.62 10.24 -10.79
C ILE A 110 3.15 10.61 -11.03
N GLU A 111 2.42 9.82 -11.82
CA GLU A 111 1.00 10.03 -12.08
C GLU A 111 0.18 10.00 -10.79
N LYS A 112 0.37 8.97 -9.95
CA LYS A 112 -0.32 8.87 -8.66
C LYS A 112 0.03 10.02 -7.72
N ALA A 113 1.28 10.48 -7.72
CA ALA A 113 1.66 11.64 -6.92
C ALA A 113 1.00 12.94 -7.42
N ALA A 114 0.79 13.10 -8.73
CA ALA A 114 0.06 14.23 -9.29
C ALA A 114 -1.43 14.16 -8.92
N GLU A 115 -2.07 13.00 -9.08
CA GLU A 115 -3.47 12.76 -8.71
C GLU A 115 -3.72 13.04 -7.21
N ILE A 116 -2.83 12.59 -6.32
CA ILE A 116 -2.93 12.87 -4.88
C ILE A 116 -2.84 14.38 -4.60
N ARG A 117 -1.98 15.13 -5.31
CA ARG A 117 -1.87 16.59 -5.12
C ARG A 117 -3.15 17.29 -5.57
N GLU A 118 -3.70 16.89 -6.71
CA GLU A 118 -4.95 17.43 -7.23
C GLU A 118 -6.10 17.16 -6.25
N LEU A 119 -6.26 15.93 -5.78
CA LEU A 119 -7.27 15.57 -4.78
C LEU A 119 -7.13 16.38 -3.48
N ARG A 120 -5.89 16.57 -3.00
CA ARG A 120 -5.64 17.40 -1.82
C ARG A 120 -6.03 18.86 -2.04
N SER A 121 -5.73 19.41 -3.21
CA SER A 121 -6.14 20.77 -3.60
C SER A 121 -7.66 20.90 -3.60
N THR A 122 -8.36 19.94 -4.22
CA THR A 122 -9.82 19.91 -4.28
C THR A 122 -10.46 19.81 -2.89
N VAL A 123 -9.92 18.95 -2.02
CA VAL A 123 -10.40 18.84 -0.63
C VAL A 123 -10.20 20.14 0.13
N ALA A 124 -9.06 20.82 -0.03
CA ALA A 124 -8.82 22.12 0.59
C ALA A 124 -9.79 23.20 0.08
N ALA A 125 -10.07 23.22 -1.23
CA ALA A 125 -11.05 24.13 -1.82
C ALA A 125 -12.46 23.88 -1.27
N TYR A 126 -12.90 22.62 -1.16
CA TYR A 126 -14.19 22.29 -0.58
C TYR A 126 -14.27 22.61 0.92
N ALA A 127 -13.21 22.38 1.68
CA ALA A 127 -13.16 22.77 3.08
C ALA A 127 -13.35 24.29 3.25
N ASN A 128 -12.66 25.09 2.43
CA ASN A 128 -12.83 26.55 2.43
C ASN A 128 -14.26 26.96 2.06
N GLN A 129 -14.85 26.34 1.03
CA GLN A 129 -16.23 26.61 0.64
C GLN A 129 -17.23 26.28 1.76
N ILE A 130 -17.05 25.15 2.44
CA ILE A 130 -17.88 24.75 3.59
C ILE A 130 -17.75 25.78 4.72
N GLN A 131 -16.54 26.25 5.03
CA GLN A 131 -16.32 27.28 6.05
C GLN A 131 -17.05 28.58 5.72
N ILE A 132 -16.93 29.06 4.48
CA ILE A 132 -17.61 30.28 4.02
C ILE A 132 -19.13 30.13 4.13
N LEU A 133 -19.68 29.00 3.65
CA LEU A 133 -21.12 28.72 3.72
C LEU A 133 -21.62 28.62 5.17
N THR A 134 -20.81 28.03 6.06
CA THR A 134 -21.15 27.92 7.48
C THR A 134 -21.24 29.29 8.15
N LEU A 135 -20.27 30.17 7.87
CA LEU A 135 -20.29 31.56 8.36
C LEU A 135 -21.51 32.31 7.83
N ARG A 136 -21.79 32.18 6.53
CA ARG A 136 -22.93 32.86 5.90
C ARG A 136 -24.27 32.37 6.44
N ASN A 137 -24.40 31.08 6.70
CA ASN A 137 -25.60 30.52 7.33
C ASN A 137 -25.80 31.08 8.75
N ALA A 138 -24.74 31.17 9.55
CA ALA A 138 -24.83 31.75 10.89
C ALA A 138 -25.26 33.23 10.87
N GLU A 139 -24.76 34.02 9.91
CA GLU A 139 -25.22 35.41 9.69
C GLU A 139 -26.71 35.47 9.34
N LEU A 140 -27.15 34.63 8.40
CA LEU A 140 -28.55 34.58 7.97
C LEU A 140 -29.49 34.14 9.10
N GLU A 141 -29.06 33.19 9.93
CA GLU A 141 -29.81 32.75 11.11
C GLU A 141 -29.94 33.89 12.14
N ALA A 142 -28.86 34.62 12.41
CA ALA A 142 -28.89 35.77 13.31
C ALA A 142 -29.82 36.88 12.80
N ASP A 143 -29.79 37.16 11.50
CA ASP A 143 -30.67 38.15 10.87
C ASP A 143 -32.13 37.71 10.90
N ALA A 144 -32.42 36.44 10.63
CA ALA A 144 -33.75 35.87 10.76
C ALA A 144 -34.29 35.96 12.19
N HIS A 145 -33.44 35.71 13.19
CA HIS A 145 -33.81 35.88 14.60
C HIS A 145 -34.12 37.34 14.94
N ARG A 146 -33.29 38.29 14.48
CA ARG A 146 -33.52 39.73 14.68
C ARG A 146 -34.83 40.20 14.06
N LEU A 147 -35.09 39.84 12.80
CA LEU A 147 -36.33 40.20 12.10
C LEU A 147 -37.56 39.60 12.78
N ARG A 148 -37.49 38.33 13.23
CA ARG A 148 -38.57 37.71 13.99
C ARG A 148 -38.84 38.44 15.31
N ALA A 149 -37.80 38.85 16.03
CA ALA A 149 -37.96 39.61 17.27
C ALA A 149 -38.63 40.98 17.03
N GLN A 150 -38.19 41.71 16.00
CA GLN A 150 -38.79 43.00 15.61
C GLN A 150 -40.28 42.86 15.26
N LEU A 151 -40.64 41.86 14.45
CA LEU A 151 -42.05 41.61 14.11
C LEU A 151 -42.90 41.25 15.33
N VAL A 152 -42.34 40.55 16.31
CA VAL A 152 -43.03 40.25 17.58
C VAL A 152 -43.24 41.54 18.37
N GLU A 153 -42.21 42.38 18.51
CA GLU A 153 -42.29 43.64 19.23
C GLU A 153 -43.30 44.61 18.61
N GLU A 154 -43.28 44.78 17.28
CA GLU A 154 -44.25 45.59 16.54
C GLU A 154 -45.68 45.10 16.76
N LYS A 155 -45.92 43.78 16.67
CA LYS A 155 -47.25 43.21 16.96
C LYS A 155 -47.69 43.49 18.39
N HIS A 156 -46.81 43.37 19.38
CA HIS A 156 -47.13 43.67 20.77
C HIS A 156 -47.37 45.17 21.00
N GLY A 157 -46.64 46.04 20.31
CA GLY A 157 -46.83 47.50 20.32
C GLY A 157 -48.18 47.89 19.74
N VAL A 158 -48.55 47.34 18.58
CA VAL A 158 -49.86 47.55 17.94
C VAL A 158 -51.00 47.07 18.83
N VAL A 159 -50.88 45.89 19.45
CA VAL A 159 -51.89 45.36 20.37
C VAL A 159 -52.04 46.23 21.63
N LYS A 160 -50.93 46.75 22.19
CA LYS A 160 -50.98 47.70 23.31
C LYS A 160 -51.64 49.02 22.90
N GLN A 161 -51.36 49.55 21.72
CA GLN A 161 -52.01 50.77 21.23
C GLN A 161 -53.52 50.58 21.03
N LEU A 162 -53.95 49.44 20.48
CA LEU A 162 -55.37 49.10 20.33
C LEU A 162 -56.08 48.96 21.68
N ARG A 163 -55.42 48.43 22.73
CA ARG A 163 -55.97 48.36 24.09
C ARG A 163 -56.04 49.70 24.81
N ASN A 164 -55.09 50.59 24.56
CA ASN A 164 -55.01 51.91 25.20
C ASN A 164 -55.78 52.99 24.44
N SER A 165 -56.30 52.68 23.25
CA SER A 165 -57.23 53.54 22.54
C SER A 165 -58.51 53.66 23.37
N PRO A 166 -58.91 54.85 23.83
CA PRO A 166 -60.12 54.99 24.61
C PRO A 166 -61.27 54.56 23.73
N THR A 167 -62.00 53.53 24.18
CA THR A 167 -63.27 53.14 23.58
C THR A 167 -64.16 54.38 23.65
N SER A 168 -64.41 55.03 22.52
CA SER A 168 -65.37 56.13 22.40
C SER A 168 -66.78 55.57 22.51
N ALA A 169 -67.11 55.02 23.68
CA ALA A 169 -68.49 54.75 24.07
C ALA A 169 -69.12 56.09 24.43
N GLY A 170 -70.02 56.53 23.57
CA GLY A 170 -70.58 57.87 23.57
C GLY A 170 -71.28 58.26 24.87
N SER A 171 -71.02 59.47 25.30
CA SER A 171 -71.89 60.24 26.19
C SER A 171 -72.33 61.50 25.44
N ARG A 172 -73.42 61.39 24.68
CA ARG A 172 -74.26 62.55 24.35
C ARG A 172 -74.94 62.98 25.64
N SER A 173 -74.39 63.97 26.34
CA SER A 173 -75.13 64.72 27.37
C SER A 173 -75.91 65.83 26.66
N VAL A 174 -77.21 65.60 26.53
CA VAL A 174 -78.23 66.62 26.24
C VAL A 174 -78.47 67.43 27.50
N GLN A 175 -78.51 68.76 27.37
CA GLN A 175 -79.27 69.75 28.15
C GLN A 175 -78.60 71.12 27.94
N SER A 176 -79.27 72.26 27.91
CA SER A 176 -80.65 72.67 27.62
C SER A 176 -80.60 74.19 27.59
#